data_AF-D5RLK4-F1
#
_entry.id   AF-D5RLK4-F1
#
_cell.length_a   1.000
_cell.length_b   1.000
_cell.length_c   1.000
_cell.angle_alpha   90.00
_cell.angle_beta   90.00
_cell.angle_gamma   90.00
#
_symmetry.space_group_name_H-M   'P 1'
#
loop_
_entity.id
_entity.type
_entity.pdbx_description
1 polymer ?
#
loop_
_entity_poly.entity_id
_entity_poly.type
_entity_poly.pdbx_seq_one_letter_code
_entity_poly.pdbx_strand_id
1 'polypeptide(L)' 'MTHTAPTPTGLIILPANREGEIRAWAQRHALSLALRPLEEFLPGEGTGSIVAIAGDAEARRMLGELAQG' A
#
# COMPACT_ATOMS: atom_id res chain seq x y z
N MET A 1 23.51 10.03 18.13
CA MET A 1 22.06 9.90 17.85
C MET A 1 21.96 9.42 16.41
N THR A 2 21.74 8.13 16.18
CA THR A 2 21.54 7.60 14.83
C THR A 2 20.21 8.12 14.32
N HIS A 3 20.26 9.14 13.45
CA HIS A 3 19.16 9.59 12.64
C HIS A 3 18.86 8.44 11.65
N THR A 4 18.02 7.48 12.05
CA THR A 4 17.46 6.50 11.11
C THR A 4 16.66 7.30 10.11
N ALA A 5 17.24 7.53 8.93
CA ALA A 5 16.52 8.09 7.80
C ALA A 5 15.21 7.28 7.62
N PRO A 6 14.06 7.94 7.44
CA PRO A 6 12.81 7.23 7.24
C PRO A 6 12.97 6.33 6.02
N THR A 7 12.77 5.03 6.21
CA THR A 7 12.73 4.06 5.11
C THR A 7 11.69 4.56 4.11
N PRO A 8 12.00 4.71 2.81
CA PRO A 8 11.12 5.46 1.91
C PRO A 8 9.80 4.74 1.62
N THR A 9 8.75 5.01 2.39
CA THR A 9 7.44 4.35 2.29
C THR A 9 6.88 4.40 0.86
N GLY A 10 6.57 3.24 0.29
CA GLY A 10 5.87 3.17 -1.00
C GLY A 10 4.39 3.41 -0.80
N LEU A 11 3.82 4.32 -1.58
CA LEU A 11 2.39 4.64 -1.59
C LEU A 11 1.84 4.38 -2.99
N ILE A 12 0.77 3.62 -3.08
CA ILE A 12 0.05 3.40 -4.33
C ILE A 12 -1.45 3.46 -4.08
N ILE A 13 -2.18 4.02 -5.03
CA ILE A 13 -3.64 4.05 -5.03
C ILE A 13 -4.12 2.89 -5.89
N LEU A 14 -4.98 2.05 -5.32
CA LEU A 14 -5.54 0.88 -5.97
C LEU A 14 -7.07 0.87 -5.83
N PRO A 15 -7.80 0.22 -6.75
CA PRO A 15 -9.24 0.00 -6.61
C PRO A 15 -9.57 -0.76 -5.33
N ALA A 16 -10.60 -0.31 -4.59
CA ALA A 16 -11.00 -0.94 -3.32
C ALA A 16 -11.53 -2.37 -3.49
N ASN A 17 -12.06 -2.72 -4.67
CA ASN A 17 -12.49 -4.08 -4.97
C ASN A 17 -11.33 -5.11 -4.99
N ARG A 18 -10.08 -4.64 -5.12
CA ARG A 18 -8.87 -5.47 -5.02
C ARG A 18 -8.32 -5.58 -3.59
N GLU A 19 -8.91 -4.90 -2.59
CA GLU A 19 -8.38 -4.89 -1.21
C GLU A 19 -8.20 -6.31 -0.66
N GLY A 20 -9.21 -7.17 -0.84
CA GLY A 20 -9.16 -8.55 -0.35
C GLY A 20 -8.04 -9.38 -0.98
N GLU A 21 -7.81 -9.21 -2.29
CA GLU A 21 -6.73 -9.87 -3.03
C GLU A 21 -5.36 -9.40 -2.51
N ILE A 22 -5.16 -8.09 -2.42
CA ILE A 22 -3.91 -7.47 -1.97
C ILE A 22 -3.61 -7.87 -0.52
N ARG A 23 -4.62 -7.85 0.36
CA ARG A 23 -4.50 -8.26 1.76
C ARG A 23 -4.13 -9.75 1.88
N ALA A 24 -4.83 -10.63 1.16
CA ALA A 24 -4.55 -12.05 1.18
C ALA A 24 -3.17 -12.37 0.60
N TRP A 25 -2.73 -11.60 -0.40
CA TRP A 25 -1.40 -11.74 -0.98
C TRP A 25 -0.31 -11.25 0.00
N ALA A 26 -0.46 -10.06 0.59
CA ALA A 26 0.46 -9.54 1.61
C ALA A 26 0.61 -10.49 2.81
N GLN A 27 -0.50 -11.11 3.25
CA GLN A 27 -0.47 -12.13 4.30
C GLN A 27 0.29 -13.39 3.89
N ARG A 28 0.09 -13.89 2.66
CA ARG A 28 0.80 -15.07 2.14
C ARG A 28 2.32 -14.87 2.08
N HIS A 29 2.75 -13.64 1.82
CA HIS A 29 4.17 -13.28 1.71
C HIS A 29 4.74 -12.65 2.99
N ALA A 30 3.97 -12.61 4.09
CA ALA A 30 4.37 -11.99 5.36
C ALA A 30 4.89 -10.54 5.24
N LEU A 31 4.26 -9.76 4.36
CA LEU A 31 4.70 -8.40 4.03
C LEU A 31 4.13 -7.35 4.99
N SER A 32 4.94 -6.31 5.25
CA SER A 32 4.51 -5.17 6.06
C SER A 32 3.78 -4.15 5.19
N LEU A 33 2.52 -4.45 4.89
CA LEU A 33 1.62 -3.62 4.09
C LEU A 33 0.43 -3.13 4.93
N ALA A 34 0.18 -1.82 4.93
CA ALA A 34 -1.05 -1.24 5.47
C ALA A 34 -1.97 -0.81 4.32
N LEU A 35 -3.25 -1.12 4.43
CA LEU A 35 -4.29 -0.69 3.50
C LEU A 35 -5.21 0.29 4.21
N ARG A 36 -5.44 1.45 3.61
CA ARG A 36 -6.29 2.53 4.13
C ARG A 36 -7.22 3.00 3.02
N PRO A 37 -8.46 3.42 3.31
CA PRO A 37 -9.30 4.06 2.30
C PRO A 37 -8.65 5.35 1.80
N LEU A 38 -8.78 5.66 0.50
CA LEU A 38 -8.23 6.90 -0.06
C LEU A 38 -8.87 8.14 0.57
N GLU A 39 -10.13 8.02 1.01
CA GLU A 39 -10.89 9.07 1.68
C GLU A 39 -10.23 9.58 2.99
N GLU A 40 -9.38 8.77 3.64
CA GLU A 40 -8.57 9.22 4.80
C GLU A 40 -7.51 10.27 4.40
N PHE A 41 -7.10 10.29 3.13
CA PHE A 41 -6.06 11.21 2.61
C PHE A 41 -6.67 12.32 1.77
N LEU A 42 -7.71 12.00 0.99
CA LEU A 42 -8.41 12.91 0.09
C LEU A 42 -9.92 12.87 0.40
N PRO A 43 -10.38 13.64 1.40
CA PRO A 43 -11.79 13.66 1.75
C PRO A 43 -12.62 14.25 0.60
N GLY A 44 -13.59 13.47 0.11
CA GLY A 44 -14.47 13.85 -1.01
C GLY A 44 -13.99 13.42 -2.40
N GLU A 45 -12.75 12.92 -2.53
CA GLU A 45 -12.22 12.32 -3.75
C GLU A 45 -11.59 10.96 -3.43
N GLY A 46 -12.15 9.86 -3.94
CA GLY A 46 -11.56 8.54 -3.73
C GLY A 46 -12.48 7.46 -3.17
N THR A 47 -13.80 7.69 -3.18
CA THR A 47 -14.77 6.63 -2.95
C THR A 47 -14.53 5.47 -3.92
N GLY A 48 -14.30 4.28 -3.38
CA GLY A 48 -13.97 3.09 -4.17
C GLY A 48 -12.48 2.88 -4.45
N SER A 49 -11.59 3.64 -3.81
CA SER A 49 -10.13 3.46 -3.87
C SER A 49 -9.51 3.31 -2.48
N ILE A 50 -8.39 2.60 -2.44
CA ILE A 50 -7.56 2.40 -1.24
C ILE A 50 -6.12 2.85 -1.52
N VAL A 51 -5.43 3.27 -0.46
CA VAL A 51 -3.99 3.52 -0.44
C VAL A 51 -3.31 2.32 0.19
N ALA A 52 -2.39 1.71 -0.55
CA ALA A 52 -1.50 0.68 -0.03
C ALA A 52 -0.15 1.31 0.36
N ILE A 53 0.27 1.04 1.59
CA ILE A 53 1.41 1.66 2.25
C ILE A 53 2.42 0.57 2.59
N ALA A 54 3.56 0.56 1.89
CA ALA A 54 4.60 -0.46 2.05
C ALA A 54 5.77 0.03 2.93
N GLY A 55 5.94 -0.65 4.07
CA GLY A 55 7.01 -0.36 5.03
C GLY A 55 8.39 -0.87 4.60
N ASP A 56 8.43 -1.96 3.84
CA ASP A 56 9.66 -2.65 3.44
C ASP A 56 9.86 -2.69 1.91
N ALA A 57 11.07 -3.05 1.48
CA ALA A 57 11.46 -3.04 0.07
C ALA A 57 10.72 -4.10 -0.77
N GLU A 58 10.34 -5.23 -0.17
CA GLU A 58 9.65 -6.32 -0.87
C GLU A 58 8.20 -5.92 -1.16
N ALA A 59 7.50 -5.37 -0.16
CA ALA A 59 6.17 -4.80 -0.32
C ALA A 59 6.16 -3.68 -1.38
N ARG A 60 7.20 -2.82 -1.43
CA ARG A 60 7.29 -1.75 -2.44
C ARG A 60 7.46 -2.30 -3.85
N ARG A 61 8.37 -3.25 -4.04
CA ARG A 61 8.58 -3.90 -5.34
C ARG A 61 7.26 -4.47 -5.85
N MET A 62 6.52 -5.11 -4.97
CA MET A 62 5.27 -5.81 -5.28
C MET A 62 4.11 -4.85 -5.57
N LEU A 63 3.98 -3.77 -4.81
CA LEU A 63 3.06 -2.69 -5.15
C LEU A 63 3.37 -2.10 -6.53
N GLY A 64 4.65 -1.98 -6.88
CA GLY A 64 5.08 -1.54 -8.21
C GLY A 64 4.69 -2.50 -9.34
N GLU A 65 4.64 -3.80 -9.10
CA GLU A 65 4.15 -4.79 -10.07
C GLU A 65 2.62 -4.71 -10.21
N LEU A 66 1.89 -4.55 -9.10
CA LEU A 66 0.43 -4.34 -9.11
C LEU A 66 0.00 -3.04 -9.80
N ALA A 67 0.85 -2.01 -9.78
CA ALA A 67 0.61 -0.74 -10.48
C ALA A 67 0.60 -0.88 -12.01
N GLN A 68 1.35 -1.88 -12.52
CA GLN A 68 1.65 -2.04 -13.94
C GLN A 68 0.76 -3.10 -14.61
N GLY A 69 -0.06 -3.84 -13.86
CA GLY A 69 -0.91 -4.95 -14.32
C GLY A 69 -2.41 -4.70 -14.18
#